data_AF-A0A1F2WZL0-F1
#
_entry.id   AF-A0A1F2WZL0-F1
#
_cell.length_a   1.000
_cell.length_b   1.000
_cell.length_c   1.000
_cell.angle_alpha   90.00
_cell.angle_beta   90.00
_cell.angle_gamma   90.00
#
_symmetry.space_group_name_H-M   'P 1'
#
loop_
_entity.id
_entity.type
_entity.pdbx_description
1 polymer ?
#
loop_
_entity_poly.entity_id
_entity_poly.type
_entity_poly.pdbx_seq_one_letter_code
_entity_poly.pdbx_strand_id
1 'polypeptide(L)'
;MVWARWVGLVLFIATGFGYAVSGLVAPLWGVLILWAIWLGLAMLLRHWWKASPGMVLVVPVLAVGLWATVMYLGDVVFGWTA
;
A
#
# COMPACT_ATOMS: atom_id res chain seq x y z
N MET A 1 22.67 3.45 5.71
CA MET A 1 22.39 2.68 4.47
C MET A 1 21.53 3.53 3.54
N VAL A 2 22.12 4.15 2.52
CA VAL A 2 21.38 5.00 1.57
C VAL A 2 20.56 4.16 0.58
N TRP A 3 21.06 2.99 0.19
CA TRP A 3 20.40 2.08 -0.76
C TRP A 3 19.02 1.61 -0.28
N ALA A 4 18.84 1.37 1.02
CA ALA A 4 17.59 0.89 1.60
C ALA A 4 16.41 1.87 1.35
N ARG A 5 16.70 3.18 1.29
CA ARG A 5 15.69 4.21 1.00
C ARG A 5 15.17 4.10 -0.42
N TRP A 6 16.09 3.96 -1.38
CA TRP A 6 15.75 3.82 -2.79
C TRP A 6 15.01 2.51 -3.07
N VAL A 7 15.48 1.41 -2.48
CA VAL A 7 14.81 0.11 -2.59
C VAL A 7 13.40 0.19 -2.00
N GLY A 8 13.25 0.73 -0.79
CA GLY A 8 11.93 0.85 -0.17
C GLY A 8 10.98 1.76 -0.95
N LEU A 9 11.48 2.86 -1.53
CA LEU A 9 10.69 3.74 -2.40
C LEU A 9 10.23 3.01 -3.67
N VAL A 10 11.15 2.34 -4.37
CA VAL A 10 10.84 1.61 -5.62
C VAL A 10 9.83 0.49 -5.34
N LEU A 11 10.04 -0.29 -4.28
CA LEU A 11 9.11 -1.32 -3.86
C LEU A 11 7.74 -0.72 -3.52
N PHE A 12 7.71 0.39 -2.78
CA PHE A 12 6.46 1.06 -2.43
C PHE A 12 5.71 1.58 -3.66
N ILE A 13 6.39 2.21 -4.61
CA ILE A 13 5.79 2.65 -5.88
C ILE A 13 5.24 1.44 -6.65
N ALA A 14 5.99 0.33 -6.71
CA ALA A 14 5.53 -0.88 -7.38
C ALA A 14 4.24 -1.44 -6.76
N THR A 15 4.04 -1.32 -5.43
CA THR A 15 2.76 -1.73 -4.81
C THR A 15 1.57 -0.93 -5.31
N GLY A 16 1.77 0.33 -5.74
CA GLY A 16 0.71 1.18 -6.29
C GLY A 16 0.00 0.58 -7.50
N PHE A 17 0.68 -0.29 -8.26
CA PHE A 17 0.04 -1.06 -9.34
C PHE A 17 -1.09 -1.97 -8.83
N GLY A 18 -0.88 -2.67 -7.71
CA GLY A 18 -1.93 -3.51 -7.10
C GLY A 18 -3.14 -2.70 -6.68
N TYR A 19 -2.91 -1.53 -6.07
CA TYR A 19 -3.97 -0.59 -5.69
C TYR A 19 -4.73 -0.03 -6.90
N ALA A 20 -4.03 0.26 -8.01
CA ALA A 20 -4.65 0.72 -9.25
C ALA A 20 -5.53 -0.35 -9.91
N VAL A 21 -5.03 -1.59 -10.01
CA VAL A 21 -5.75 -2.71 -10.62
C VAL A 21 -6.90 -3.21 -9.73
N SER A 22 -6.92 -2.84 -8.44
CA SER A 22 -8.01 -3.20 -7.52
C SER A 22 -9.37 -2.71 -8.00
N GLY A 23 -9.45 -1.68 -8.84
CA GLY A 23 -10.72 -1.25 -9.45
C GLY A 23 -11.38 -2.28 -10.38
N LEU A 24 -10.66 -3.35 -10.75
CA LEU A 24 -11.22 -4.50 -11.47
C LEU A 24 -11.98 -5.49 -10.57
N VAL A 25 -11.90 -5.34 -9.24
CA VAL A 25 -12.47 -6.28 -8.25
C VAL A 25 -13.21 -5.54 -7.11
N ALA A 26 -12.81 -4.32 -6.78
CA ALA A 26 -13.41 -3.53 -5.72
C ALA A 26 -14.34 -2.45 -6.29
N PRO A 27 -15.48 -2.15 -5.62
CA PRO A 27 -16.32 -1.01 -5.98
C PRO A 27 -15.56 0.31 -5.76
N LEU A 28 -16.06 1.40 -6.37
CA LEU A 28 -15.41 2.71 -6.34
C LEU A 28 -15.02 3.18 -4.92
N TRP A 29 -15.91 3.00 -3.94
CA TRP A 29 -15.61 3.41 -2.56
C TRP A 29 -14.50 2.57 -1.91
N GLY A 30 -14.42 1.26 -2.22
CA GLY A 30 -13.35 0.37 -1.75
C GLY A 30 -12.00 0.77 -2.36
N VAL A 31 -12.00 1.13 -3.65
CA VAL A 31 -10.83 1.70 -4.34
C VAL A 31 -10.38 3.01 -3.68
N LEU A 32 -11.30 3.90 -3.33
CA LEU A 32 -10.97 5.15 -2.63
C LEU A 32 -10.33 4.89 -1.26
N ILE A 33 -10.84 3.92 -0.49
CA ILE A 33 -10.25 3.52 0.80
C ILE A 33 -8.83 2.98 0.61
N LEU A 34 -8.64 2.09 -0.37
CA LEU A 34 -7.33 1.54 -0.70
C LEU A 34 -6.33 2.66 -1.04
N TRP A 35 -6.71 3.60 -1.92
CA TRP A 35 -5.85 4.74 -2.24
C TRP A 35 -5.56 5.65 -1.04
N ALA A 36 -6.54 5.86 -0.15
CA ALA A 36 -6.33 6.61 1.08
C ALA A 36 -5.31 5.94 2.00
N ILE A 37 -5.37 4.61 2.15
CA ILE A 37 -4.39 3.81 2.90
C ILE A 37 -3.00 3.95 2.28
N TRP A 38 -2.89 3.80 0.96
CA TRP A 38 -1.62 3.91 0.25
C TRP A 38 -0.99 5.30 0.43
N LEU A 39 -1.78 6.37 0.31
CA LEU A 39 -1.31 7.74 0.54
C LEU A 39 -0.88 7.96 2.01
N GLY A 40 -1.61 7.39 2.97
CA GLY A 40 -1.19 7.40 4.37
C GLY A 40 0.17 6.74 4.60
N LEU A 41 0.41 5.60 3.94
CA LEU A 41 1.71 4.92 3.96
C LEU A 41 2.82 5.73 3.26
N ALA A 42 2.49 6.48 2.20
CA ALA A 42 3.43 7.40 1.57
C ALA A 42 3.89 8.51 2.54
N MET A 43 2.99 9.01 3.39
CA MET A 43 3.35 9.95 4.45
C MET A 43 4.28 9.32 5.50
N LEU A 44 4.04 8.05 5.86
CA LEU A 44 4.90 7.30 6.78
C LEU A 44 6.30 7.07 6.17
N LEU A 45 6.37 6.75 4.88
CA LEU A 45 7.62 6.64 4.13
C LEU A 45 8.40 7.96 4.15
N ARG A 46 7.71 9.09 3.92
CA ARG A 46 8.30 10.43 4.02
C ARG A 46 8.82 10.73 5.43
N HIS A 47 8.06 10.36 6.46
CA HIS A 47 8.44 10.59 7.86
C HIS A 47 9.71 9.82 8.23
N TRP A 48 9.80 8.53 7.86
CA TRP A 48 10.95 7.69 8.17
C TRP A 48 12.15 7.87 7.23
N TRP A 49 11.96 8.57 6.10
CA TRP A 49 13.01 8.82 5.12
C TRP A 49 14.29 9.36 5.75
N LYS A 50 14.18 10.36 6.62
CA LYS A 50 15.32 10.97 7.33
C LYS A 50 15.57 10.31 8.69
N ALA A 51 14.51 9.98 9.44
CA ALA A 51 14.61 9.53 10.82
C ALA A 51 15.12 8.09 10.98
N SER A 52 14.79 7.17 10.06
CA SER A 52 15.12 5.74 10.21
C SER A 52 15.13 5.01 8.85
N PRO A 53 16.29 4.97 8.16
CA PRO A 53 16.41 4.43 6.80
C PRO A 53 15.98 2.95 6.67
N GLY A 54 16.17 2.14 7.72
CA GLY A 54 15.75 0.74 7.73
C GLY A 54 14.24 0.57 7.76
N MET A 55 13.52 1.48 8.44
CA MET A 55 12.06 1.41 8.55
C MET A 55 11.34 1.74 7.22
N VAL A 56 12.04 2.38 6.28
CA VAL A 56 11.52 2.62 4.92
C VAL A 56 11.23 1.30 4.19
N LEU A 57 11.94 0.21 4.49
CA LEU A 57 11.69 -1.12 3.92
C LEU A 57 10.45 -1.80 4.49
N VAL A 58 9.99 -1.39 5.67
CA VAL A 58 8.77 -1.94 6.29
C VAL A 58 7.52 -1.42 5.60
N VAL A 59 7.55 -0.19 5.08
CA VAL A 59 6.40 0.45 4.43
C VAL A 59 5.85 -0.36 3.24
N PRO A 60 6.64 -0.83 2.25
CA PRO A 60 6.11 -1.66 1.17
C PRO A 60 5.53 -2.99 1.67
N VAL A 61 6.09 -3.58 2.73
CA VAL A 61 5.53 -4.81 3.34
C VAL A 61 4.16 -4.52 3.94
N LEU A 62 4.01 -3.42 4.68
CA LEU A 62 2.72 -2.97 5.20
C LEU A 62 1.73 -2.65 4.08
N ALA A 63 2.19 -2.05 2.98
CA ALA A 63 1.34 -1.73 1.85
C ALA A 63 0.73 -2.99 1.21
N VAL A 64 1.53 -4.04 1.01
CA VAL A 64 1.03 -5.33 0.51
C VAL A 64 0.12 -6.01 1.53
N GLY A 65 0.51 -6.02 2.81
CA GLY A 65 -0.28 -6.66 3.87
C GLY A 65 -1.66 -6.01 4.07
N LEU A 66 -1.71 -4.68 4.13
CA LEU A 66 -2.96 -3.94 4.25
C LEU A 66 -3.83 -4.08 3.00
N TRP A 67 -3.22 -4.03 1.82
CA TRP A 67 -3.93 -4.28 0.56
C TRP A 67 -4.60 -5.67 0.55
N ALA A 68 -3.83 -6.72 0.82
CA ALA A 68 -4.34 -8.09 0.85
C ALA A 68 -5.44 -8.26 1.90
N THR A 69 -5.27 -7.64 3.08
CA THR A 69 -6.27 -7.68 4.15
C THR A 69 -7.57 -7.00 3.72
N VAL A 70 -7.49 -5.81 3.11
CA VAL A 70 -8.68 -5.08 2.65
C VAL A 70 -9.36 -5.82 1.50
N MET A 71 -8.60 -6.38 0.55
CA MET A 71 -9.16 -7.20 -0.53
C MET A 71 -9.86 -8.46 0.00
N TYR A 72 -9.23 -9.17 0.92
CA TYR A 72 -9.81 -10.36 1.55
C TYR A 72 -11.07 -10.03 2.36
N LEU A 73 -11.05 -8.98 3.18
CA LEU A 73 -12.24 -8.54 3.91
C LEU A 73 -13.33 -8.02 2.96
N GLY A 74 -12.93 -7.36 1.87
CA GLY A 74 -13.82 -6.96 0.79
C GLY A 74 -14.58 -8.13 0.21
N ASP A 75 -13.88 -9.19 -0.17
CA ASP A 75 -14.45 -10.43 -0.68
C ASP A 75 -15.35 -11.11 0.37
N VAL A 76 -14.84 -11.35 1.59
CA VAL A 76 -15.56 -12.14 2.61
C VAL A 76 -16.74 -11.40 3.24
N VAL A 77 -16.61 -10.09 3.51
CA VAL A 77 -17.62 -9.31 4.24
C VAL A 77 -18.58 -8.61 3.29
N PHE A 78 -18.07 -8.09 2.19
CA PHE A 78 -18.83 -7.25 1.26
C PHE A 78 -19.09 -7.93 -0.09
N GLY A 79 -18.56 -9.14 -0.33
CA GLY A 79 -18.71 -9.86 -1.59
C GLY A 79 -18.05 -9.13 -2.76
N TRP A 80 -16.92 -8.44 -2.54
CA TRP A 80 -16.21 -7.74 -3.61
C TRP A 80 -15.64 -8.73 -4.62
N THR A 81 -16.29 -8.81 -5.77
CA THR A 81 -15.81 -9.57 -6.94
C THR A 81 -15.45 -8.66 -8.11
N ALA A 82 -15.90 -7.40 -8.03
CA ALA A 82 -16.41 -6.59 -9.13
C ALA A 82 -17.49 -7.29 -9.95
#